data_AF-A0A1X1N3T8-F1
#
_entry.id   AF-A0A1X1N3T8-F1
#
_cell.length_a   1.000
_cell.length_b   1.000
_cell.length_c   1.000
_cell.angle_alpha   90.00
_cell.angle_beta   90.00
_cell.angle_gamma   90.00
#
_symmetry.space_group_name_H-M   'P 1'
#
loop_
_entity.id
_entity.type
_entity.pdbx_description
1 polymer ?
#
loop_
_entity_poly.entity_id
_entity_poly.type
_entity_poly.pdbx_seq_one_letter_code
_entity_poly.pdbx_strand_id
1 'polypeptide(L)'
;MPDTIAALARRLAKLDRRVTALERARRAPYPPWRDVPLTGDTSVPDPAQPPQMRANLWDTLEFSGRIGLPDGRAVDGTVIGLLPDGYWPAVPRTVPVASDAARRALHLDIDPKGRLILRVQDGGSVKATWLSLDSASCRIDGDDEE
;
A
#
# COMPACT_ATOMS: atom_id res chain seq x y z
N MET A 1 21.77 41.21 11.54
CA MET A 1 22.18 40.03 10.75
C MET A 1 21.74 38.79 11.50
N PRO A 2 21.03 37.83 10.87
CA PRO A 2 20.68 36.58 11.52
C PRO A 2 21.97 35.82 11.86
N ASP A 3 22.05 35.32 13.09
CA ASP A 3 23.20 34.57 13.59
C ASP A 3 23.30 33.21 12.88
N THR A 4 24.19 33.15 11.89
CA THR A 4 24.44 31.98 11.03
C THR A 4 24.93 30.77 11.82
N ILE A 5 25.63 30.99 12.93
CA ILE A 5 26.12 29.91 13.81
C ILE A 5 24.93 29.29 14.54
N ALA A 6 24.03 30.11 15.09
CA ALA A 6 22.82 29.63 15.74
C ALA A 6 21.89 28.88 14.77
N ALA A 7 21.80 29.31 13.51
CA ALA A 7 21.04 28.61 12.47
C ALA A 7 21.65 27.24 12.12
N LEU A 8 22.98 27.17 12.00
CA LEU A 8 23.69 25.91 11.75
C LEU A 8 23.53 24.93 12.91
N ALA A 9 23.66 25.39 14.16
CA ALA A 9 23.48 24.57 15.35
C ALA A 9 22.07 23.94 15.40
N ARG A 10 21.01 24.71 15.08
CA ARG A 10 19.64 24.20 15.00
C ARG A 10 19.47 23.13 13.91
N ARG A 11 20.10 23.31 12.75
CA ARG A 11 20.07 22.33 11.66
C ARG A 11 20.76 21.03 12.04
N LEU A 12 21.94 21.11 12.66
CA LEU A 12 22.68 19.93 13.14
C LEU A 12 21.90 19.17 14.22
N ALA A 13 21.29 19.87 15.18
CA ALA A 13 20.43 19.24 16.19
C ALA A 13 19.20 18.55 15.57
N LYS A 14 18.61 19.11 14.52
CA LYS A 14 17.51 18.46 13.78
C LYS A 14 17.99 17.20 13.06
N LEU A 15 19.16 17.23 12.44
CA LEU A 15 19.77 16.07 11.79
C LEU A 15 20.09 14.96 12.78
N ASP A 16 20.72 15.29 13.91
CA ASP A 16 21.08 14.33 14.95
C ASP A 16 19.86 13.59 15.52
N ARG A 17 18.75 14.32 15.75
CA ARG A 17 17.46 13.71 16.13
C ARG A 17 16.91 12.77 15.06
N ARG A 18 17.01 13.13 13.78
CA ARG A 18 16.56 12.27 12.66
C ARG A 18 17.41 11.00 12.58
N VAL A 19 18.73 11.12 12.71
CA VAL A 19 19.66 9.98 12.70
C VAL A 19 19.39 9.05 13.88
N THR A 20 19.21 9.60 15.08
CA THR A 20 18.88 8.80 16.26
C THR A 20 17.54 8.07 16.09
N ALA A 21 16.52 8.73 15.52
CA ALA A 21 15.24 8.09 15.22
C ALA A 21 15.40 6.97 14.17
N LEU A 22 16.17 7.21 13.12
CA LEU A 22 16.53 6.23 12.08
C LEU A 22 17.23 4.99 12.66
N GLU A 23 18.23 5.19 13.51
CA GLU A 23 18.95 4.09 14.14
C GLU A 23 18.07 3.28 15.09
N ARG A 24 17.17 3.95 15.83
CA ARG A 24 16.20 3.29 16.70
C ARG A 24 15.17 2.51 15.88
N ALA A 25 14.67 3.08 14.80
CA ALA A 25 13.78 2.41 13.85
C ALA A 25 14.46 1.19 13.22
N ARG A 26 15.71 1.31 12.77
CA ARG A 26 16.49 0.18 12.23
C ARG A 26 16.69 -0.97 13.23
N ARG A 27 16.72 -0.67 14.53
CA ARG A 27 16.85 -1.68 15.59
C ARG A 27 15.50 -2.24 16.06
N ALA A 28 14.39 -1.56 15.76
CA ALA A 28 13.07 -2.08 16.06
C ALA A 28 12.78 -3.29 15.17
N PRO A 29 12.11 -4.33 15.69
CA PRO A 29 11.65 -5.44 14.85
C PRO A 29 10.73 -4.88 13.76
N TYR A 30 10.92 -5.36 12.54
CA TYR A 30 10.08 -4.95 11.43
C TYR A 30 8.62 -5.33 11.73
N PRO A 31 7.64 -4.43 11.47
CA PRO A 31 6.25 -4.73 11.76
C PRO A 31 5.78 -6.05 11.12
N PRO A 32 5.01 -6.89 11.84
CA PRO A 32 4.56 -8.16 11.31
C PRO A 32 3.53 -7.95 10.19
N TRP A 33 3.49 -8.91 9.27
CA TRP A 33 2.42 -9.02 8.28
C TRP A 33 1.08 -9.32 8.95
N ARG A 34 0.00 -8.78 8.36
CA ARG A 34 -1.39 -9.01 8.77
C ARG A 34 -2.21 -9.34 7.54
N ASP A 35 -3.16 -10.24 7.68
CA ASP A 35 -4.02 -10.61 6.55
C ASP A 35 -4.85 -9.40 6.10
N VAL A 36 -5.07 -9.29 4.80
CA VAL A 36 -5.98 -8.32 4.19
C VAL A 36 -7.38 -8.91 4.24
N PRO A 37 -8.34 -8.29 4.94
CA PRO A 37 -9.75 -8.66 4.88
C PRO A 37 -10.29 -8.52 3.46
N LEU A 38 -10.45 -9.64 2.78
CA LEU A 38 -11.06 -9.70 1.45
C LEU A 38 -12.59 -9.62 1.54
N THR A 39 -13.22 -9.06 0.51
CA THR A 39 -14.69 -9.13 0.35
C THR A 39 -15.10 -10.53 -0.09
N GLY A 40 -16.30 -10.99 0.30
CA GLY A 40 -16.72 -12.39 0.14
C GLY A 40 -16.74 -12.96 -1.30
N ASP A 41 -16.72 -12.10 -2.32
CA ASP A 41 -16.71 -12.52 -3.72
C ASP A 41 -15.30 -12.83 -4.26
N THR A 42 -14.23 -12.48 -3.53
CA THR A 42 -12.85 -12.80 -3.92
C THR A 42 -12.34 -14.05 -3.21
N SER A 43 -11.44 -14.78 -3.86
CA SER A 43 -10.88 -16.01 -3.30
C SER A 43 -9.39 -15.85 -2.97
N VAL A 44 -8.91 -16.70 -2.06
CA VAL A 44 -7.49 -16.83 -1.74
C VAL A 44 -6.96 -18.05 -2.52
N PRO A 45 -6.12 -17.86 -3.56
CA PRO A 45 -5.66 -18.97 -4.39
C PRO A 45 -4.80 -19.99 -3.63
N ASP A 46 -4.02 -19.54 -2.65
CA ASP A 46 -3.25 -20.38 -1.73
C ASP A 46 -3.61 -20.03 -0.27
N PRO A 47 -4.45 -20.84 0.41
CA PRO A 47 -4.84 -20.59 1.80
C PRO A 47 -3.67 -20.58 2.79
N ALA A 48 -2.53 -21.19 2.45
CA ALA A 48 -1.32 -21.13 3.28
C ALA A 48 -0.60 -19.78 3.19
N GLN A 49 -0.91 -18.99 2.15
CA GLN A 49 -0.35 -17.67 1.88
C GLN A 49 -1.46 -16.68 1.52
N PRO A 50 -2.33 -16.33 2.49
CA PRO A 50 -3.36 -15.33 2.26
C PRO A 50 -2.73 -13.99 1.88
N PRO A 51 -3.45 -13.11 1.16
CA PRO A 51 -3.01 -11.73 0.96
C PRO A 51 -2.76 -11.04 2.28
N GLN A 52 -1.60 -10.40 2.40
CA GLN A 52 -1.17 -9.73 3.63
C GLN A 52 -0.75 -8.29 3.34
N MET A 53 -0.75 -7.50 4.40
CA MET A 53 -0.28 -6.12 4.40
C MET A 53 0.52 -5.83 5.67
N ARG A 54 1.33 -4.77 5.62
CA ARG A 54 1.94 -4.16 6.80
C ARG A 54 2.27 -2.71 6.51
N ALA A 55 2.25 -1.86 7.53
CA ALA A 55 2.87 -0.55 7.46
C ALA A 55 4.32 -0.69 7.94
N ASN A 56 5.27 -0.19 7.16
CA ASN A 56 6.65 -0.12 7.59
C ASN A 56 6.90 1.12 8.47
N LEU A 57 8.14 1.28 8.93
CA LEU A 57 8.54 2.38 9.82
C LEU A 57 8.58 3.77 9.15
N TRP A 58 8.32 3.81 7.84
CA TRP A 58 8.30 5.02 6.99
C TRP A 58 6.90 5.34 6.50
N ASP A 59 5.87 4.87 7.19
CA ASP A 59 4.46 5.05 6.82
C ASP A 59 4.14 4.58 5.40
N THR A 60 4.90 3.61 4.88
CA THR A 60 4.57 2.93 3.63
C THR A 60 3.80 1.67 3.94
N LEU A 61 2.60 1.57 3.37
CA LEU A 61 1.81 0.35 3.33
C LEU A 61 2.37 -0.56 2.24
N GLU A 62 2.81 -1.74 2.64
CA GLU A 62 3.31 -2.80 1.77
C GLU A 62 2.27 -3.92 1.72
N PHE A 63 2.12 -4.53 0.56
CA PHE A 63 1.24 -5.67 0.35
C PHE A 63 2.02 -6.89 -0.15
N SER A 64 1.43 -8.06 0.05
CA SER A 64 1.94 -9.33 -0.49
C SER A 64 0.78 -10.31 -0.69
N GLY A 65 1.00 -11.30 -1.54
CA GLY A 65 0.08 -12.38 -1.81
C GLY A 65 -0.78 -12.13 -3.04
N ARG A 66 -1.67 -13.10 -3.28
CA ARG A 66 -2.47 -13.18 -4.52
C ARG A 66 -3.95 -13.24 -4.20
N ILE A 67 -4.74 -12.52 -4.99
CA ILE A 67 -6.20 -12.53 -4.90
C ILE A 67 -6.74 -13.22 -6.16
N GLY A 68 -7.60 -14.21 -5.97
CA GLY A 68 -8.41 -14.81 -7.03
C GLY A 68 -9.66 -13.98 -7.28
N LEU A 69 -9.95 -13.72 -8.56
CA LEU A 69 -11.06 -12.88 -8.97
C LEU A 69 -12.32 -13.72 -9.25
N PRO A 70 -13.51 -13.24 -8.84
CA PRO A 70 -14.77 -13.93 -9.13
C PRO A 70 -14.98 -14.09 -10.63
N ASP A 71 -15.56 -15.22 -11.03
CA ASP A 71 -15.92 -15.54 -12.41
C ASP A 71 -14.78 -15.43 -13.44
N GLY A 72 -13.52 -15.40 -12.97
CA GLY A 72 -12.34 -15.17 -13.81
C GLY A 72 -12.36 -13.82 -14.52
N ARG A 73 -12.91 -12.78 -13.87
CA ARG A 73 -13.00 -11.43 -14.42
C ARG A 73 -12.57 -10.36 -13.43
N ALA A 74 -11.80 -9.39 -13.94
CA ALA A 74 -11.62 -8.10 -13.32
C ALA A 74 -12.73 -7.15 -13.79
N VAL A 75 -13.47 -6.58 -12.85
CA VAL A 75 -14.51 -5.57 -13.11
C VAL A 75 -14.08 -4.26 -12.45
N ASP A 76 -14.11 -3.18 -13.21
CA ASP A 76 -13.72 -1.85 -12.73
C ASP A 76 -14.67 -1.36 -11.63
N GLY A 77 -14.10 -0.81 -10.56
CA GLY A 77 -14.84 -0.29 -9.41
C GLY A 77 -15.23 -1.34 -8.37
N THR A 78 -14.91 -2.62 -8.58
CA THR A 78 -15.17 -3.67 -7.59
C THR A 78 -14.33 -3.46 -6.34
N VAL A 79 -14.97 -3.42 -5.18
CA VAL A 79 -14.27 -3.46 -3.88
C VAL A 79 -13.84 -4.90 -3.64
N ILE A 80 -12.53 -5.13 -3.49
CA ILE A 80 -11.94 -6.47 -3.34
C ILE A 80 -11.48 -6.77 -1.91
N GLY A 81 -11.39 -5.73 -1.07
CA GLY A 81 -10.98 -5.85 0.32
C GLY A 81 -11.07 -4.54 1.08
N LEU A 82 -10.83 -4.61 2.38
CA LEU A 82 -10.88 -3.49 3.31
C LEU A 82 -9.63 -3.46 4.18
N LEU A 83 -8.97 -2.31 4.25
CA LEU A 83 -7.87 -2.07 5.18
C LEU A 83 -8.44 -1.89 6.60
N PRO A 84 -7.87 -2.57 7.61
CA PRO A 84 -8.12 -2.29 9.01
C PRO A 84 -7.86 -0.83 9.39
N ASP A 85 -8.54 -0.38 10.44
CA ASP A 85 -8.37 0.96 11.01
C ASP A 85 -6.89 1.24 11.34
N GLY A 86 -6.45 2.46 11.02
CA GLY A 86 -5.07 2.90 11.24
C GLY A 86 -4.10 2.61 10.07
N TYR A 87 -4.56 1.93 9.02
CA TYR A 87 -3.77 1.70 7.79
C TYR A 87 -4.29 2.49 6.58
N TRP A 88 -5.25 3.39 6.79
CA TRP A 88 -5.88 4.14 5.71
C TRP A 88 -4.97 5.28 5.26
N PRO A 89 -4.76 5.44 3.95
CA PRO A 89 -3.97 6.56 3.47
C PRO A 89 -4.74 7.87 3.67
N ALA A 90 -4.01 8.96 3.95
CA ALA A 90 -4.60 10.29 4.15
C ALA A 90 -5.24 10.84 2.87
N VAL A 91 -4.69 10.46 1.72
CA VAL A 91 -5.19 10.81 0.37
C VAL A 91 -5.39 9.54 -0.46
N PRO A 92 -6.28 9.55 -1.46
CA PRO A 92 -6.45 8.39 -2.34
C PRO A 92 -5.13 8.01 -3.01
N ARG A 93 -4.83 6.70 -3.05
CA ARG A 93 -3.63 6.16 -3.70
C ARG A 93 -4.03 5.17 -4.79
N THR A 94 -3.30 5.16 -5.90
CA THR A 94 -3.48 4.18 -6.98
C THR A 94 -2.16 3.47 -7.19
N VAL A 95 -2.16 2.15 -7.10
CA VAL A 95 -0.94 1.33 -7.28
C VAL A 95 -1.14 0.30 -8.39
N PRO A 96 -0.14 0.09 -9.27
CA PRO A 96 -0.22 -0.97 -10.27
C PRO A 96 -0.15 -2.34 -9.58
N VAL A 97 -0.90 -3.32 -10.11
CA VAL A 97 -0.86 -4.71 -9.63
C VAL A 97 -0.56 -5.66 -10.78
N ALA A 98 0.19 -6.72 -10.49
CA ALA A 98 0.44 -7.76 -11.48
C ALA A 98 -0.82 -8.62 -11.66
N SER A 99 -1.11 -9.08 -12.87
CA SER A 99 -2.27 -9.92 -13.16
C SER A 99 -2.04 -10.78 -14.41
N ASP A 100 -2.93 -11.73 -14.65
CA ASP A 100 -3.04 -12.47 -15.92
C ASP A 100 -3.99 -11.80 -16.94
N ALA A 101 -4.39 -10.55 -16.69
CA ALA A 101 -5.28 -9.83 -17.59
C ALA A 101 -4.66 -9.68 -18.98
N ALA A 102 -5.40 -10.06 -20.01
CA ALA A 102 -4.91 -9.98 -21.38
C ALA A 102 -4.79 -8.51 -21.83
N ARG A 103 -3.55 -8.02 -21.93
CA ARG A 103 -3.18 -6.71 -22.53
C ARG A 103 -3.81 -5.47 -21.89
N ARG A 104 -4.35 -5.58 -20.67
CA ARG A 104 -4.90 -4.43 -19.91
C ARG A 104 -4.26 -4.40 -18.54
N ALA A 105 -3.69 -3.27 -18.16
CA ALA A 105 -3.14 -3.08 -16.83
C ALA A 105 -4.28 -3.03 -15.80
N LEU A 106 -4.04 -3.64 -14.65
CA LEU A 106 -4.91 -3.52 -13.48
C LEU A 106 -4.22 -2.65 -12.44
N HIS A 107 -5.01 -1.83 -11.76
CA HIS A 107 -4.56 -1.02 -10.64
C HIS A 107 -5.44 -1.28 -9.42
N LEU A 108 -4.91 -0.97 -8.26
CA LEU A 108 -5.64 -0.96 -7.01
C LEU A 108 -5.73 0.48 -6.52
N ASP A 109 -6.95 0.99 -6.46
CA ASP A 109 -7.26 2.24 -5.76
C ASP A 109 -7.46 1.94 -4.28
N ILE A 110 -6.82 2.73 -3.44
CA ILE A 110 -6.92 2.69 -1.98
C ILE A 110 -7.46 4.03 -1.55
N ASP A 111 -8.70 4.05 -1.08
CA ASP A 111 -9.34 5.29 -0.68
C ASP A 111 -9.05 5.65 0.79
N PRO A 112 -9.31 6.91 1.21
CA PRO A 112 -9.12 7.34 2.60
C PRO A 112 -10.06 6.68 3.63
N LYS A 113 -10.93 5.77 3.19
CA LYS A 113 -11.79 4.93 4.04
C LYS A 113 -11.31 3.48 4.08
N GLY A 114 -10.10 3.23 3.59
CA GLY A 114 -9.47 1.91 3.58
C GLY A 114 -10.03 0.94 2.55
N ARG A 115 -10.86 1.38 1.59
CA ARG A 115 -11.40 0.47 0.57
C ARG A 115 -10.34 0.18 -0.48
N LEU A 116 -10.16 -1.11 -0.77
CA LEU A 116 -9.33 -1.61 -1.86
C LEU A 116 -10.22 -1.84 -3.09
N ILE A 117 -10.08 -1.00 -4.11
CA ILE A 117 -10.96 -0.94 -5.27
C ILE A 117 -10.16 -1.32 -6.52
N LEU A 118 -10.61 -2.36 -7.22
CA LEU A 118 -10.00 -2.79 -8.46
C LEU A 118 -10.29 -1.79 -9.58
N ARG A 119 -9.25 -1.42 -10.32
CA ARG A 119 -9.33 -0.57 -11.51
C ARG A 119 -8.81 -1.28 -12.74
N VAL A 120 -9.57 -1.20 -13.82
CA VAL A 120 -9.17 -1.72 -15.13
C VAL A 120 -8.76 -0.54 -16.00
N GLN A 121 -7.59 -0.61 -16.64
CA GLN A 121 -7.17 0.39 -17.62
C GLN A 121 -8.26 0.60 -18.68
N ASP A 122 -8.76 1.83 -18.85
CA ASP A 122 -9.88 2.22 -19.73
C ASP A 122 -11.30 1.77 -19.27
N GLY A 123 -11.44 1.27 -18.03
CA GLY A 123 -12.72 0.93 -17.40
C GLY A 123 -13.40 -0.36 -17.88
N GLY A 124 -14.61 -0.65 -17.39
CA GLY A 124 -15.38 -1.84 -17.80
C GLY A 124 -14.85 -3.15 -17.20
N SER A 125 -14.77 -4.23 -17.98
CA SER A 125 -14.29 -5.53 -17.48
C SER A 125 -13.28 -6.19 -18.41
N VAL A 126 -12.42 -7.04 -17.85
CA VAL A 126 -11.45 -7.86 -18.59
C VAL A 126 -11.34 -9.26 -17.99
N LYS A 127 -11.04 -10.26 -18.81
CA LYS A 127 -10.75 -11.61 -18.33
C LYS A 127 -9.43 -11.59 -17.55
N ALA A 128 -9.50 -11.99 -16.29
CA ALA A 128 -8.37 -12.09 -15.37
C ALA A 128 -8.78 -13.04 -14.23
N THR A 129 -7.99 -14.06 -13.95
CA THR A 129 -8.29 -15.02 -12.89
C THR A 129 -7.65 -14.65 -11.56
N TRP A 130 -6.60 -13.82 -11.59
CA TRP A 130 -5.92 -13.40 -10.39
C TRP A 130 -5.24 -12.03 -10.53
N LEU A 131 -4.97 -11.40 -9.38
CA LEU A 131 -4.01 -10.31 -9.26
C LEU A 131 -3.03 -10.58 -8.11
N SER A 132 -1.80 -10.07 -8.21
CA SER A 132 -0.75 -10.17 -7.19
C SER A 132 -0.46 -8.80 -6.62
N LEU A 133 -0.29 -8.76 -5.30
CA LEU A 133 0.01 -7.58 -4.52
C LEU A 133 1.50 -7.46 -4.15
N ASP A 134 2.36 -8.40 -4.56
CA ASP A 134 3.75 -8.52 -4.08
C ASP A 134 4.66 -7.33 -4.42
N SER A 135 4.24 -6.46 -5.32
CA SER A 135 4.95 -5.22 -5.66
C SER A 135 4.12 -3.96 -5.37
N ALA A 136 2.93 -4.13 -4.80
CA ALA A 136 2.05 -3.02 -4.46
C ALA A 136 2.50 -2.41 -3.13
N SER A 137 2.77 -1.10 -3.16
CA SER A 137 3.02 -0.32 -1.95
C SER A 137 2.62 1.13 -2.16
N CYS A 138 2.22 1.82 -1.09
CA CYS A 138 1.89 3.23 -1.13
C CYS A 138 2.18 3.92 0.20
N ARG A 139 2.34 5.24 0.16
CA ARG A 139 2.44 6.06 1.37
C ARG A 139 1.08 6.24 2.03
N ILE A 140 1.05 6.09 3.35
CA ILE A 140 -0.11 6.30 4.21
C ILE A 140 -0.22 7.79 4.58
N ASP A 141 0.91 8.47 4.74
CA ASP A 141 0.94 9.90 4.98
C ASP A 141 0.61 10.71 3.70
N GLY A 142 0.22 11.97 3.92
CA GLY A 142 -0.13 12.92 2.85
C GLY A 142 1.07 13.64 2.24
N ASP A 143 2.28 13.40 2.73
CA ASP A 143 3.51 13.99 2.19
C ASP A 143 3.96 13.20 0.98
N ASP A 144 3.43 13.56 -0.18
CA ASP A 144 4.22 13.50 -1.39
C ASP A 144 5.12 14.76 -1.32
N GLU A 145 6.43 14.60 -1.04
CA GLU A 145 7.37 15.73 -1.14
C GLU A 145 7.33 16.25 -2.60
N GLU A 146 6.54 17.31 -2.84
CA GLU A 146 6.62 18.19 -4.01
C GLU A 146 7.79 19.18 -3.87
#